data_AF-A0A1S2RHT7-F1
#
_entry.id   AF-A0A1S2RHT7-F1
#
_cell.length_a   1.000
_cell.length_b   1.000
_cell.length_c   1.000
_cell.angle_alpha   90.00
_cell.angle_beta   90.00
_cell.angle_gamma   90.00
#
_symmetry.space_group_name_H-M   'P 1'
#
loop_
_entity.id
_entity.type
_entity.pdbx_description
1 polymer ?
#
loop_
_entity_poly.entity_id
_entity_poly.type
_entity_poly.pdbx_seq_one_letter_code
_entity_poly.pdbx_strand_id
1 'polypeptide(L)'
;MRKRNFIYVISYVVIFALLNYLFISTLMDSTMQFTFPNSQFIMIFILMITSSLVIGLLVKSFINKTANGNKVLRTNLTMLFVIGTVISIMFLLGSFTLV
;
A
#
# COMPACT_ATOMS: atom_id res chain seq x y z
N MET A 1 -1.38 -28.48 5.70
CA MET A 1 -1.96 -27.33 4.97
C MET A 1 -1.72 -25.97 5.66
N ARG A 2 -1.91 -25.80 6.98
CA ARG A 2 -1.69 -24.51 7.68
C ARG A 2 -0.27 -23.91 7.54
N LYS A 3 0.79 -24.72 7.61
CA LYS A 3 2.19 -24.23 7.48
C LYS A 3 2.53 -23.69 6.08
N ARG A 4 2.02 -24.30 5.00
CA ARG A 4 2.20 -23.77 3.63
C ARG A 4 1.51 -22.43 3.46
N ASN A 5 0.27 -22.29 3.94
CA ASN A 5 -0.45 -21.02 3.88
C ASN A 5 0.25 -19.91 4.67
N PHE A 6 0.86 -20.25 5.82
CA PHE A 6 1.64 -19.29 6.61
C PHE A 6 2.89 -18.79 5.86
N ILE A 7 3.63 -19.69 5.19
CA ILE A 7 4.78 -19.32 4.36
C ILE A 7 4.33 -18.43 3.18
N TYR A 8 3.21 -18.76 2.53
CA TYR A 8 2.66 -17.91 1.45
C TYR A 8 2.30 -16.51 1.95
N VAL A 9 1.67 -16.39 3.13
CA VAL A 9 1.34 -15.09 3.73
C VAL A 9 2.60 -14.29 4.06
N ILE A 10 3.62 -14.91 4.67
CA ILE A 10 4.89 -14.23 4.96
C ILE A 10 5.56 -13.79 3.66
N SER A 11 5.66 -14.67 2.66
CA SER A 11 6.27 -14.34 1.38
C SER A 11 5.57 -13.15 0.69
N TYR A 12 4.24 -13.10 0.78
CA TYR A 12 3.45 -11.99 0.26
C TYR A 12 3.76 -10.67 0.98
N VAL A 13 3.83 -10.68 2.31
CA VAL A 13 4.17 -9.50 3.11
C VAL A 13 5.58 -9.00 2.79
N VAL A 14 6.56 -9.91 2.65
CA VAL A 14 7.95 -9.55 2.31
C VAL A 14 8.04 -8.97 0.90
N ILE A 15 7.40 -9.59 -0.09
CA ILE A 15 7.37 -9.06 -1.46
C ILE A 15 6.73 -7.67 -1.50
N PHE A 16 5.62 -7.50 -0.77
CA PHE A 16 4.95 -6.20 -0.68
C PHE A 16 5.85 -5.13 -0.04
N ALA A 17 6.57 -5.46 1.03
CA ALA A 17 7.52 -4.54 1.66
C ALA A 17 8.67 -4.16 0.72
N LEU A 18 9.23 -5.13 -0.01
CA LEU A 18 10.30 -4.89 -0.99
C LEU A 18 9.85 -3.99 -2.15
N LEU A 19 8.62 -4.19 -2.65
CA LEU A 19 8.06 -3.34 -3.71
C LEU A 19 7.86 -1.90 -3.22
N ASN A 20 7.37 -1.70 -2.00
CA ASN A 20 7.23 -0.35 -1.43
C ASN A 20 8.59 0.32 -1.23
N TYR A 21 9.59 -0.40 -0.72
CA TYR A 21 10.95 0.12 -0.58
C TYR A 21 11.52 0.54 -1.94
N LEU A 22 11.37 -0.31 -2.97
CA LEU A 22 11.81 0.01 -4.32
C LEU A 22 11.13 1.28 -4.84
N PHE A 23 9.81 1.40 -4.71
CA PHE A 23 9.09 2.61 -5.13
C PHE A 23 9.61 3.85 -4.41
N ILE A 24 9.77 3.80 -3.09
CA ILE A 24 10.27 4.94 -2.30
C ILE A 24 11.69 5.33 -2.75
N SER A 25 12.62 4.36 -2.84
CA SER A 25 14.01 4.60 -3.27
C SER A 25 14.04 5.26 -4.65
N THR A 26 13.31 4.70 -5.61
CA THR A 26 13.30 5.24 -6.98
C THR A 26 12.68 6.64 -7.04
N LEU A 27 11.71 6.93 -6.16
CA LEU A 27 11.10 8.25 -6.02
C LEU A 27 12.12 9.26 -5.46
N MET A 28 12.84 8.90 -4.40
CA MET A 28 13.91 9.72 -3.83
C MET A 28 15.00 10.02 -4.87
N ASP A 29 15.51 8.99 -5.56
CA ASP A 29 16.52 9.16 -6.59
C ASP A 29 16.03 10.09 -7.71
N SER A 30 14.76 9.95 -8.12
CA SER A 30 14.17 10.80 -9.16
C SER A 30 14.03 12.27 -8.74
N THR A 31 13.82 12.54 -7.45
CA THR A 31 13.74 13.92 -6.91
C THR A 31 15.10 14.60 -6.76
N MET A 32 16.20 13.84 -6.69
CA MET A 32 17.56 14.37 -6.58
C MET A 32 18.20 14.71 -7.94
N GLN A 33 17.56 14.34 -9.05
CA GLN A 33 18.05 14.67 -10.39
C GLN A 33 17.81 16.15 -10.73
N PHE A 34 18.76 16.75 -11.44
CA PHE A 34 18.74 18.18 -11.79
C PHE A 34 17.53 18.60 -12.64
N THR A 35 16.98 17.66 -13.41
CA THR A 35 15.81 17.86 -14.28
C THR A 35 14.51 17.41 -13.62
N PHE A 36 14.28 17.84 -12.38
CA PHE A 36 13.02 17.58 -11.68
C PHE A 36 11.93 18.58 -12.11
N PRO A 37 10.69 18.13 -12.38
CA PRO A 37 10.22 16.74 -12.44
C PRO A 37 10.64 16.02 -13.73
N ASN A 38 11.15 14.79 -13.59
CA ASN A 38 11.55 13.93 -14.71
C ASN A 38 10.48 12.88 -15.03
N SER A 39 10.65 12.19 -16.17
CA SER A 39 9.74 11.13 -16.62
C SER A 39 9.67 9.94 -15.66
N GLN A 40 10.75 9.63 -14.93
CA GLN A 40 10.80 8.57 -13.93
C GLN A 40 9.87 8.88 -12.75
N PHE A 41 9.93 10.11 -12.22
CA PHE A 41 9.05 10.58 -11.16
C PHE A 41 7.58 10.48 -11.57
N ILE A 42 7.24 10.96 -12.77
CA ILE A 42 5.86 10.91 -13.29
C ILE A 42 5.38 9.46 -13.42
N MET A 43 6.22 8.57 -13.96
CA MET A 43 5.90 7.15 -14.10
C MET A 43 5.64 6.48 -12.74
N ILE A 44 6.51 6.70 -11.76
CA ILE A 44 6.37 6.14 -10.40
C ILE A 44 5.10 6.70 -9.74
N PHE A 45 4.83 7.99 -9.89
CA PHE A 45 3.63 8.63 -9.34
C PHE A 45 2.35 8.00 -9.92
N ILE A 46 2.31 7.78 -11.23
CA ILE A 46 1.19 7.07 -11.88
C ILE A 46 1.06 5.65 -11.33
N LEU A 47 2.16 4.90 -11.21
CA LEU A 47 2.14 3.55 -10.66
C LEU A 47 1.62 3.50 -9.21
N MET A 48 1.99 4.49 -8.38
CA MET A 48 1.47 4.62 -7.01
C MET A 48 -0.03 4.90 -6.97
N ILE A 49 -0.53 5.81 -7.81
CA ILE A 49 -1.97 6.08 -7.90
C ILE A 49 -2.72 4.84 -8.37
N THR A 50 -2.22 4.19 -9.42
CA THR A 50 -2.89 3.03 -10.03
C THR A 50 -2.93 1.84 -9.06
N SER A 51 -1.83 1.56 -8.36
CA SER A 51 -1.77 0.51 -7.34
C SER A 51 -2.68 0.82 -6.15
N SER A 52 -2.72 2.06 -5.67
CA SER A 52 -3.62 2.50 -4.59
C SER A 52 -5.09 2.29 -4.97
N LEU A 53 -5.49 2.66 -6.20
CA LEU A 53 -6.84 2.44 -6.70
C LEU A 53 -7.21 0.95 -6.76
N VAL A 54 -6.30 0.12 -7.29
CA VAL A 54 -6.53 -1.34 -7.38
C VAL A 54 -6.67 -1.95 -5.99
N ILE A 55 -5.81 -1.59 -5.05
CA ILE A 55 -5.90 -2.06 -3.65
C ILE A 55 -7.22 -1.62 -3.03
N GLY A 56 -7.62 -0.36 -3.21
CA GLY A 56 -8.89 0.17 -2.70
C GLY A 56 -10.11 -0.60 -3.23
N LEU A 57 -10.13 -0.94 -4.52
CA LEU A 57 -11.19 -1.75 -5.13
C LEU A 57 -11.21 -3.18 -4.59
N LEU A 58 -10.05 -3.82 -4.46
CA LEU A 58 -9.93 -5.17 -3.92
C LEU A 58 -10.38 -5.24 -2.46
N VAL A 59 -9.94 -4.29 -1.64
CA VAL A 59 -10.35 -4.21 -0.22
C VAL A 59 -11.84 -3.93 -0.10
N LYS A 60 -12.40 -3.00 -0.88
CA LYS A 60 -13.85 -2.73 -0.88
C LYS A 60 -14.65 -3.99 -1.24
N SER A 61 -14.20 -4.73 -2.25
CA SER A 61 -14.80 -6.02 -2.63
C SER A 61 -14.71 -7.05 -1.50
N PHE A 62 -13.54 -7.16 -0.86
CA PHE A 62 -13.33 -8.03 0.29
C PHE A 62 -14.24 -7.67 1.47
N ILE A 63 -14.31 -6.40 1.86
CA ILE A 63 -15.16 -5.93 2.95
C ILE A 63 -16.63 -6.24 2.65
N ASN A 64 -17.10 -5.99 1.43
CA ASN A 64 -18.48 -6.28 1.04
C ASN A 64 -18.80 -7.78 1.10
N LYS A 65 -17.88 -8.63 0.62
CA LYS A 65 -18.02 -10.10 0.69
C LYS A 65 -18.02 -10.59 2.14
N THR A 66 -17.09 -10.10 2.97
CA THR A 66 -16.95 -10.51 4.37
C THR A 66 -18.11 -10.00 5.24
N ALA A 67 -18.63 -8.81 4.97
CA ALA A 67 -19.76 -8.26 5.70
C ALA A 67 -21.08 -8.98 5.43
N ASN A 68 -21.26 -9.60 4.25
CA ASN A 68 -22.45 -10.36 3.88
C ASN A 68 -23.78 -9.66 4.26
N GLY A 69 -23.88 -8.36 4.00
CA GLY A 69 -25.05 -7.54 4.34
C GLY A 69 -25.11 -6.99 5.78
N ASN A 70 -24.22 -7.41 6.68
CA ASN A 70 -24.11 -6.87 8.03
C ASN A 70 -23.49 -5.46 8.00
N LYS A 71 -24.34 -4.44 8.24
CA LYS A 71 -23.94 -3.03 8.25
C LYS A 71 -22.90 -2.70 9.32
N VAL A 72 -23.00 -3.30 10.52
CA VAL A 72 -22.07 -3.04 11.63
C VAL A 72 -20.68 -3.60 11.30
N LEU A 73 -20.61 -4.84 10.80
CA LEU A 73 -19.34 -5.45 10.40
C LEU A 73 -18.67 -4.66 9.28
N ARG A 74 -19.45 -4.21 8.29
CA ARG A 74 -18.95 -3.39 7.19
C ARG A 74 -18.31 -2.09 7.70
N THR A 75 -18.99 -1.39 8.61
CA THR A 75 -18.47 -0.14 9.19
C THR A 75 -17.18 -0.38 9.95
N ASN A 76 -17.13 -1.42 10.79
CA ASN A 76 -15.93 -1.76 11.56
C ASN A 76 -14.73 -2.11 10.66
N LEU A 77 -14.96 -2.93 9.62
CA LEU A 77 -13.91 -3.30 8.66
C LEU A 77 -13.43 -2.09 7.85
N THR A 78 -14.34 -1.19 7.46
CA THR A 78 -13.98 0.04 6.75
C THR A 78 -13.16 0.97 7.64
N MET A 79 -13.55 1.11 8.91
CA MET A 79 -12.83 1.91 9.89
C MET A 79 -11.42 1.35 10.15
N LEU A 80 -11.29 0.03 10.34
CA LEU A 80 -10.00 -0.64 10.48
C LEU A 80 -9.08 -0.39 9.28
N PHE A 81 -9.63 -0.45 8.06
CA PHE A 81 -8.87 -0.16 6.85
C PHE A 81 -8.38 1.29 6.80
N VAL A 82 -9.24 2.26 7.14
CA VAL A 82 -8.87 3.68 7.19
C VAL A 82 -7.78 3.91 8.24
N ILE A 83 -7.93 3.37 9.46
CA ILE A 83 -6.93 3.50 10.52
C ILE A 83 -5.59 2.89 10.08
N GLY A 84 -5.61 1.68 9.52
CA GLY A 84 -4.39 1.03 9.01
C GLY A 84 -3.71 1.83 7.90
N THR A 85 -4.50 2.49 7.04
CA THR A 85 -3.98 3.38 6.00
C THR A 85 -3.30 4.61 6.60
N VAL A 86 -3.94 5.27 7.58
CA VAL A 86 -3.37 6.43 8.28
C VAL A 86 -2.07 6.07 8.97
N ILE A 87 -2.02 4.94 9.70
CA ILE A 87 -0.80 4.46 10.37
C ILE A 87 0.31 4.20 9.34
N SER A 88 -0.02 3.56 8.21
CA SER A 88 0.95 3.29 7.14
C SER A 88 1.51 4.57 6.52
N ILE A 89 0.66 5.59 6.31
CA ILE A 89 1.09 6.91 5.84
C ILE A 89 2.00 7.59 6.86
N MET A 90 1.68 7.53 8.16
CA MET A 90 2.54 8.09 9.21
C MET A 90 3.91 7.40 9.26
N PHE A 91 3.97 6.08 9.11
CA PHE A 91 5.23 5.36 8.99
C PHE A 91 6.03 5.76 7.76
N LEU A 92 5.35 5.91 6.62
CA LEU A 92 5.99 6.29 5.36
C LEU A 92 6.55 7.73 5.44
N LEU A 93 5.79 8.67 5.99
CA LEU A 93 6.27 10.02 6.28
C LEU A 93 7.45 10.02 7.26
N GLY A 94 7.36 9.23 8.34
CA GLY A 94 8.45 9.04 9.29
C GLY A 94 9.73 8.51 8.65
N SER A 95 9.59 7.56 7.71
CA SER A 95 10.73 7.04 6.94
C SER A 95 11.34 8.07 5.99
N PHE A 96 10.54 8.98 5.44
CA PHE A 96 11.04 10.10 4.63
C PHE A 96 11.78 11.16 5.45
N THR A 97 11.39 11.39 6.72
CA THR A 97 12.05 12.37 7.59
C THR A 97 13.33 11.87 8.27
N LEU A 98 13.52 10.55 8.33
CA LEU A 98 14.69 9.91 8.93
C LEU A 98 15.84 9.68 7.93
N VAL A 99 15.58 9.85 6.62
CA VAL A 99 16.58 9.85 5.54
C VAL A 99 16.92 11.30 5.20
#